data_AF-A0A2N1S8C7-F1
#
_entry.id   AF-A0A2N1S8C7-F1
#
_cell.length_a   1.000
_cell.length_b   1.000
_cell.length_c   1.000
_cell.angle_alpha   90.00
_cell.angle_beta   90.00
_cell.angle_gamma   90.00
#
_symmetry.space_group_name_H-M   'P 1'
#
loop_
_entity.id
_entity.type
_entity.pdbx_description
1 polymer ?
#
loop_
_entity_poly.entity_id
_entity_poly.type
_entity_poly.pdbx_seq_one_letter_code
_entity_poly.pdbx_strand_id
1 'polypeptide(L)'
;MLSKKIVDRINLQINREMYSANLYMAMSAKLNDDGYKGISTWMMTQYHEEMFHAMKLYGYLQSQGASPAIEKIDAPAIKAKSVKEIFSATLEHEKFVTASIRELLELAISEKDYATENLVRWYVDEQVEEEQNVVDILQTIEVIGDGKQGLFMLNIELGKRKPSIPLDFTSIG
;
A
#
# COMPACT_ATOMS: atom_id res chain seq x y z
N MET A 1 20.59 -18.28 5.95
CA MET A 1 19.34 -19.05 6.10
C MET A 1 18.44 -18.25 7.02
N LEU A 2 17.27 -17.85 6.53
CA LEU A 2 16.34 -17.01 7.30
C LEU A 2 15.89 -17.75 8.56
N SER A 3 15.79 -17.02 9.68
CA SER A 3 15.19 -17.58 10.89
C SER A 3 13.69 -17.78 10.67
N LYS A 4 13.08 -18.68 11.45
CA LYS A 4 11.62 -18.86 11.42
C LYS A 4 10.89 -17.54 11.73
N LYS A 5 11.42 -16.72 12.65
CA LYS A 5 10.80 -15.45 13.03
C LYS A 5 10.78 -14.46 11.87
N ILE A 6 11.88 -14.35 11.12
CA ILE A 6 11.95 -13.50 9.93
C ILE A 6 10.98 -14.00 8.85
N VAL A 7 10.96 -15.31 8.59
CA VAL A 7 10.03 -15.90 7.60
C VAL A 7 8.57 -15.63 7.99
N ASP A 8 8.19 -15.88 9.25
CA ASP A 8 6.84 -15.61 9.75
C ASP A 8 6.50 -14.12 9.63
N ARG A 9 7.44 -13.23 9.96
CA ARG A 9 7.21 -11.78 9.92
C ARG A 9 7.08 -11.22 8.50
N ILE A 10 7.83 -11.77 7.55
CA ILE A 10 7.71 -11.43 6.13
C ILE A 10 6.39 -11.97 5.57
N ASN A 11 5.99 -13.20 5.90
CA ASN A 11 4.69 -13.74 5.49
C ASN A 11 3.51 -12.90 6.02
N LEU A 12 3.60 -12.44 7.27
CA LEU A 12 2.62 -11.49 7.81
C LEU A 12 2.60 -10.18 7.00
N GLN A 13 3.77 -9.65 6.61
CA GLN A 13 3.83 -8.45 5.78
C GLN A 13 3.25 -8.67 4.39
N ILE A 14 3.53 -9.80 3.73
CA ILE A 14 2.91 -10.18 2.45
C ILE A 14 1.39 -10.11 2.54
N ASN A 15 0.81 -10.69 3.61
CA ASN A 15 -0.64 -10.65 3.82
C ASN A 15 -1.16 -9.22 4.07
N ARG A 16 -0.39 -8.38 4.81
CA ARG A 16 -0.72 -6.97 5.03
C ARG A 16 -0.75 -6.19 3.70
N GLU A 17 0.24 -6.34 2.83
CA GLU A 17 0.25 -5.67 1.52
C GLU A 17 -0.88 -6.16 0.61
N MET A 18 -1.17 -7.47 0.60
CA MET A 18 -2.31 -7.99 -0.16
C MET A 18 -3.66 -7.49 0.40
N TYR A 19 -3.77 -7.27 1.70
CA TYR A 19 -4.94 -6.62 2.29
C TYR A 19 -5.01 -5.14 1.89
N SER A 20 -3.89 -4.39 1.95
CA SER A 20 -3.80 -3.01 1.48
C SER A 20 -4.28 -2.88 0.04
N ALA A 21 -3.80 -3.77 -0.84
CA ALA A 21 -4.26 -3.86 -2.22
C ALA A 21 -5.79 -4.00 -2.28
N ASN A 22 -6.34 -5.03 -1.63
CA ASN A 22 -7.78 -5.28 -1.64
C ASN A 22 -8.59 -4.09 -1.08
N LEU A 23 -8.08 -3.42 -0.03
CA LEU A 23 -8.68 -2.21 0.52
C LEU A 23 -8.77 -1.11 -0.52
N TYR A 24 -7.68 -0.83 -1.24
CA TYR A 24 -7.64 0.20 -2.27
C TYR A 24 -8.47 -0.15 -3.50
N MET A 25 -8.51 -1.41 -3.90
CA MET A 25 -9.45 -1.88 -4.92
C MET A 25 -10.91 -1.67 -4.51
N ALA A 26 -11.26 -1.96 -3.26
CA ALA A 26 -12.61 -1.74 -2.74
C ALA A 26 -12.96 -0.24 -2.63
N MET A 27 -12.00 0.61 -2.21
CA MET A 27 -12.16 2.07 -2.20
C MET A 27 -12.34 2.61 -3.63
N SER A 28 -11.58 2.07 -4.58
CA SER A 28 -11.71 2.39 -6.00
C SER A 28 -13.11 2.08 -6.52
N ALA A 29 -13.67 0.91 -6.21
CA ALA A 29 -15.02 0.52 -6.61
C ALA A 29 -16.07 1.49 -6.03
N LYS A 30 -15.98 1.78 -4.73
CA LYS A 30 -16.89 2.74 -4.08
C LYS A 30 -16.83 4.14 -4.72
N LEU A 31 -15.63 4.66 -4.95
CA LEU A 31 -15.43 5.97 -5.56
C LEU A 31 -15.99 6.03 -6.99
N ASN A 32 -15.88 4.93 -7.73
CA ASN A 32 -16.47 4.84 -9.07
C ASN A 32 -18.00 4.89 -9.01
N ASP A 33 -18.63 4.19 -8.06
CA ASP A 33 -20.09 4.23 -7.85
C ASP A 33 -20.57 5.63 -7.44
N ASP A 34 -19.76 6.35 -6.65
CA ASP A 34 -20.03 7.72 -6.23
C ASP A 34 -19.73 8.76 -7.34
N GLY A 35 -19.21 8.33 -8.51
CA GLY A 35 -18.94 9.17 -9.69
C GLY A 35 -17.54 9.81 -9.73
N TYR A 36 -16.66 9.50 -8.78
CA TYR A 36 -15.28 10.01 -8.71
C TYR A 36 -14.29 9.12 -9.49
N LYS A 37 -14.49 9.03 -10.81
CA LYS A 37 -13.73 8.12 -11.69
C LYS A 37 -12.21 8.29 -11.64
N GLY A 38 -11.71 9.52 -11.53
CA GLY A 38 -10.27 9.76 -11.50
C GLY A 38 -9.65 9.46 -10.14
N ILE A 39 -10.37 9.69 -9.04
CA ILE A 39 -9.94 9.24 -7.71
C ILE A 39 -10.00 7.71 -7.63
N SER A 40 -11.00 7.08 -8.25
CA SER A 40 -11.06 5.63 -8.41
C SER A 40 -9.85 5.08 -9.17
N THR A 41 -9.40 5.72 -10.25
CA THR A 41 -8.16 5.36 -10.96
C THR A 41 -6.93 5.45 -10.05
N TRP A 42 -6.84 6.51 -9.23
CA TRP A 42 -5.73 6.67 -8.28
C TRP A 42 -5.68 5.50 -7.27
N MET A 43 -6.84 5.11 -6.72
CA MET A 43 -6.94 3.97 -5.79
C MET A 43 -6.62 2.64 -6.48
N MET A 44 -7.01 2.46 -7.74
CA MET A 44 -6.63 1.26 -8.50
C MET A 44 -5.13 1.24 -8.83
N THR A 45 -4.51 2.41 -8.99
CA THR A 45 -3.05 2.50 -9.12
C THR A 45 -2.37 2.04 -7.83
N GLN A 46 -2.87 2.50 -6.68
CA GLN A 46 -2.38 2.04 -5.37
C GLN A 46 -2.54 0.52 -5.20
N TYR A 47 -3.67 -0.07 -5.61
CA TYR A 47 -3.82 -1.54 -5.64
C TYR A 47 -2.67 -2.24 -6.36
N HIS A 48 -2.24 -1.71 -7.51
CA HIS A 48 -1.14 -2.31 -8.26
C HIS A 48 0.20 -2.18 -7.55
N GLU A 49 0.46 -1.04 -6.91
CA GLU A 49 1.67 -0.80 -6.12
C GLU A 49 1.72 -1.72 -4.90
N GLU A 50 0.62 -1.87 -4.15
CA GLU A 50 0.60 -2.80 -3.01
C GLU A 50 0.75 -4.27 -3.41
N MET A 51 0.19 -4.67 -4.54
CA MET A 51 0.44 -6.02 -5.06
C MET A 51 1.91 -6.21 -5.46
N PHE A 52 2.56 -5.18 -5.98
CA PHE A 52 4.00 -5.20 -6.25
C PHE A 52 4.81 -5.32 -4.95
N HIS A 53 4.43 -4.59 -3.89
CA HIS A 53 5.04 -4.69 -2.55
C HIS A 53 4.94 -6.13 -2.01
N ALA A 54 3.75 -6.73 -2.06
CA ALA A 54 3.54 -8.12 -1.69
C ALA A 54 4.44 -9.08 -2.48
N MET A 55 4.54 -8.86 -3.80
CA MET A 55 5.26 -9.76 -4.70
C MET A 55 6.77 -9.66 -4.56
N LYS A 56 7.29 -8.49 -4.22
CA LYS A 56 8.71 -8.28 -3.91
C LYS A 56 9.12 -9.05 -2.64
N LEU A 57 8.30 -9.05 -1.59
CA LEU A 57 8.54 -9.88 -0.39
C LEU A 57 8.41 -11.37 -0.67
N TYR A 58 7.40 -11.77 -1.45
CA TYR A 58 7.20 -13.15 -1.88
C TYR A 58 8.41 -13.69 -2.63
N GLY A 59 8.90 -12.95 -3.63
CA GLY A 59 10.09 -13.32 -4.41
C GLY A 59 11.34 -13.37 -3.55
N TYR A 60 11.48 -12.44 -2.59
CA TYR A 60 12.59 -12.47 -1.64
C TYR A 60 12.64 -13.77 -0.83
N LEU A 61 11.52 -14.19 -0.22
CA LEU A 61 11.48 -15.46 0.54
C LEU A 61 11.91 -16.64 -0.33
N GLN A 62 11.39 -16.74 -1.56
CA GLN A 62 11.76 -17.80 -2.48
C GLN A 62 13.25 -17.79 -2.82
N SER A 63 13.82 -16.60 -3.09
CA SER A 63 15.25 -16.43 -3.37
C SER A 63 16.16 -16.86 -2.21
N GLN A 64 15.65 -16.79 -0.97
CA GLN A 64 16.35 -17.21 0.24
C GLN A 64 16.09 -18.69 0.61
N GLY A 65 15.40 -19.43 -0.26
CA GLY A 65 15.04 -20.84 -0.02
C GLY A 65 13.94 -21.04 1.01
N ALA A 66 13.19 -19.99 1.35
CA ALA A 66 12.03 -20.05 2.22
C ALA A 66 10.73 -20.10 1.41
N SER A 67 9.67 -20.63 2.00
CA SER A 67 8.35 -20.73 1.36
C SER A 67 7.45 -19.57 1.79
N PRO A 68 6.91 -18.78 0.85
CA PRO A 68 5.81 -17.86 1.13
C PRO A 68 4.55 -18.61 1.56
N ALA A 69 3.82 -18.06 2.52
CA ALA A 69 2.52 -18.55 2.96
C ALA A 69 1.46 -17.50 2.63
N ILE A 70 0.44 -17.90 1.87
CA ILE A 70 -0.70 -17.04 1.54
C ILE A 70 -1.84 -17.36 2.49
N GLU A 71 -2.07 -16.46 3.43
CA GLU A 71 -3.11 -16.61 4.44
C GLU A 71 -4.45 -16.05 3.94
N LYS A 72 -5.49 -16.25 4.76
CA LYS A 72 -6.80 -15.65 4.52
C LYS A 72 -6.67 -14.12 4.55
N ILE A 73 -7.17 -13.47 3.50
CA ILE A 73 -7.35 -12.02 3.45
C ILE A 73 -8.80 -11.70 3.78
N ASP A 74 -9.03 -10.94 4.85
CA ASP A 74 -10.38 -10.51 5.23
C ASP A 74 -10.93 -9.46 4.28
N ALA A 75 -12.25 -9.43 4.14
CA ALA A 75 -12.92 -8.45 3.28
C ALA A 75 -12.74 -7.02 3.86
N PRO A 76 -12.26 -6.05 3.06
CA PRO A 76 -12.09 -4.68 3.51
C PRO A 76 -13.43 -4.03 3.92
N ALA A 77 -13.45 -3.34 5.05
CA ALA A 77 -14.64 -2.65 5.55
C ALA A 77 -14.54 -1.14 5.31
N ILE A 78 -15.28 -0.61 4.34
CA ILE A 78 -15.26 0.81 4.00
C ILE A 78 -16.44 1.52 4.66
N LYS A 79 -16.15 2.27 5.74
CA LYS A 79 -17.14 3.09 6.47
C LYS A 79 -17.18 4.55 6.02
N ALA A 80 -16.20 4.97 5.23
CA ALA A 80 -16.05 6.34 4.75
C ALA A 80 -17.21 6.75 3.83
N LYS A 81 -17.71 7.97 4.02
CA LYS A 81 -18.87 8.55 3.32
C LYS A 81 -18.51 9.70 2.39
N SER A 82 -17.28 10.21 2.48
CA SER A 82 -16.78 11.32 1.66
C SER A 82 -15.38 11.00 1.13
N VAL A 83 -14.96 11.73 0.10
CA VAL A 83 -13.58 11.63 -0.45
C VAL A 83 -12.55 11.92 0.63
N LYS A 84 -12.78 12.95 1.46
CA LYS A 84 -11.92 13.30 2.59
C LYS A 84 -11.82 12.17 3.61
N GLU A 85 -12.94 11.53 3.95
CA GLU A 85 -12.94 10.38 4.86
C GLU A 85 -12.23 9.16 4.26
N ILE A 86 -12.32 8.95 2.94
CA ILE A 86 -11.57 7.87 2.26
C ILE A 86 -10.07 8.12 2.40
N PHE A 87 -9.56 9.29 2.02
CA PHE A 87 -8.12 9.56 2.13
C PHE A 87 -7.64 9.65 3.58
N SER A 88 -8.49 10.06 4.52
CA SER A 88 -8.17 9.98 5.95
C SER A 88 -8.00 8.54 6.41
N ALA A 89 -8.89 7.63 5.96
CA ALA A 89 -8.78 6.22 6.26
C ALA A 89 -7.56 5.57 5.57
N THR A 90 -7.24 5.98 4.34
CA THR A 90 -6.01 5.58 3.63
C THR A 90 -4.77 5.99 4.44
N LEU A 91 -4.68 7.24 4.91
CA LEU A 91 -3.53 7.70 5.69
C LEU A 91 -3.35 6.92 7.00
N GLU A 92 -4.45 6.64 7.70
CA GLU A 92 -4.39 5.84 8.93
C GLU A 92 -3.99 4.39 8.66
N HIS A 93 -4.39 3.82 7.52
CA HIS A 93 -3.93 2.50 7.08
C HIS A 93 -2.45 2.51 6.71
N GLU A 94 -1.98 3.51 5.97
CA GLU A 94 -0.56 3.66 5.62
C GLU A 94 0.34 3.77 6.85
N LYS A 95 -0.05 4.57 7.86
CA LYS A 95 0.70 4.63 9.13
C LYS A 95 0.78 3.27 9.83
N PHE A 96 -0.26 2.45 9.73
CA PHE A 96 -0.23 1.08 10.25
C PHE A 96 0.75 0.19 9.47
N VAL A 97 0.77 0.28 8.14
CA VAL A 97 1.73 -0.43 7.29
C VAL A 97 3.16 0.04 7.59
N THR A 98 3.41 1.34 7.71
CA THR A 98 4.71 1.91 8.11
C THR A 98 5.18 1.38 9.46
N ALA A 99 4.32 1.35 10.47
CA ALA A 99 4.66 0.77 11.77
C ALA A 99 5.03 -0.71 11.65
N SER A 100 4.29 -1.45 10.81
CA SER A 100 4.61 -2.84 10.50
C SER A 100 5.97 -3.01 9.82
N ILE A 101 6.32 -2.16 8.86
CA ILE A 101 7.64 -2.22 8.20
C ILE A 101 8.76 -1.94 9.20
N ARG A 102 8.57 -0.97 10.11
CA ARG A 102 9.55 -0.66 11.17
C ARG A 102 9.79 -1.84 12.10
N GLU A 103 8.74 -2.52 12.54
CA GLU A 103 8.87 -3.74 13.35
C GLU A 103 9.66 -4.85 12.63
N LEU A 104 9.44 -5.03 11.31
CA LEU A 104 10.20 -6.01 10.53
C LEU A 104 11.67 -5.59 10.39
N LEU A 105 11.96 -4.30 10.21
CA LEU A 105 13.33 -3.77 10.18
C LEU A 105 14.04 -3.99 11.52
N GLU A 106 13.38 -3.66 12.64
CA GLU A 106 13.91 -3.87 13.98
C GLU A 106 14.23 -5.35 14.24
N LEU A 107 13.35 -6.26 13.82
CA LEU A 107 13.59 -7.70 13.91
C LEU A 107 14.83 -8.11 13.11
N ALA A 108 14.95 -7.67 11.86
CA ALA A 108 16.09 -7.97 11.01
C ALA A 108 17.41 -7.49 11.61
N ILE A 109 17.45 -6.26 12.13
CA ILE A 109 18.61 -5.69 12.82
C ILE A 109 18.96 -6.51 14.07
N SER A 110 17.95 -6.88 14.88
CA SER A 110 18.15 -7.63 16.12
C SER A 110 18.75 -9.02 15.89
N GLU A 111 18.38 -9.67 14.78
CA GLU A 111 18.90 -10.98 14.38
C GLU A 111 20.18 -10.89 13.53
N LYS A 112 20.67 -9.66 13.27
CA LYS A 112 21.80 -9.38 12.37
C LYS A 112 21.59 -9.96 10.97
N ASP A 113 20.34 -9.99 10.51
CA ASP A 113 19.99 -10.38 9.16
C ASP A 113 20.12 -9.18 8.22
N TYR A 114 21.35 -8.91 7.80
CA TYR A 114 21.67 -7.76 6.95
C TYR A 114 21.02 -7.85 5.56
N ALA A 115 20.71 -9.05 5.07
CA ALA A 115 20.05 -9.22 3.78
C ALA A 115 18.57 -8.78 3.88
N THR A 116 17.86 -9.22 4.91
CA THR A 116 16.49 -8.76 5.18
C THR A 116 16.48 -7.27 5.52
N GLU A 117 17.45 -6.78 6.30
CA GLU A 117 17.58 -5.36 6.61
C GLU A 117 17.67 -4.51 5.33
N ASN A 118 18.56 -4.86 4.40
CA ASN A 118 18.74 -4.15 3.14
C ASN A 118 17.47 -4.13 2.29
N LEU A 119 16.73 -5.25 2.23
CA LEU A 119 15.45 -5.31 1.56
C LEU A 119 14.44 -4.35 2.21
N VAL A 120 14.30 -4.42 3.54
CA VAL A 120 13.26 -3.68 4.28
C VAL A 120 13.53 -2.17 4.27
N ARG A 121 14.79 -1.74 4.14
CA ARG A 121 15.12 -0.32 3.95
C ARG A 121 14.47 0.29 2.72
N TRP A 122 14.32 -0.47 1.63
CA TRP A 122 13.56 0.00 0.46
C TRP A 122 12.11 0.32 0.84
N TYR A 123 11.45 -0.50 1.66
CA TYR A 123 10.08 -0.25 2.12
C TYR A 123 10.00 0.93 3.09
N VAL A 124 11.06 1.19 3.88
CA VAL A 124 11.09 2.37 4.74
C VAL A 124 11.06 3.64 3.91
N ASP A 125 11.87 3.70 2.85
CA ASP A 125 11.88 4.84 1.94
C ASP A 125 10.55 4.95 1.17
N GLU A 126 9.99 3.82 0.70
CA GLU A 126 8.70 3.78 0.02
C GLU A 126 7.56 4.30 0.90
N GLN A 127 7.45 3.84 2.15
CA GLN A 127 6.39 4.28 3.06
C GLN A 127 6.44 5.78 3.39
N VAL A 128 7.60 6.43 3.28
CA VAL A 128 7.70 7.89 3.42
C VAL A 128 6.97 8.58 2.26
N GLU A 129 7.17 8.08 1.04
CA GLU A 129 6.49 8.61 -0.15
C GLU A 129 4.99 8.27 -0.13
N GLU A 130 4.59 7.07 0.29
CA GLU A 130 3.19 6.66 0.42
C GLU A 130 2.41 7.56 1.37
N GLU A 131 2.93 7.77 2.59
CA GLU A 131 2.30 8.69 3.55
C GLU A 131 2.25 10.13 3.02
N GLN A 132 3.33 10.62 2.39
CA GLN A 132 3.40 11.97 1.85
C GLN A 132 2.39 12.19 0.72
N ASN A 133 2.25 11.25 -0.21
CA ASN A 133 1.29 11.31 -1.31
C ASN A 133 -0.15 11.48 -0.79
N VAL A 134 -0.51 10.73 0.25
CA VAL A 134 -1.85 10.81 0.86
C VAL A 134 -2.04 12.12 1.63
N VAL A 135 -1.01 12.56 2.36
CA VAL A 135 -1.02 13.85 3.08
C VAL A 135 -1.21 15.01 2.13
N ASP A 136 -0.52 15.04 0.98
CA ASP A 136 -0.63 16.11 0.00
C ASP A 136 -2.04 16.19 -0.60
N ILE A 137 -2.68 15.05 -0.82
CA ILE A 137 -4.08 15.01 -1.27
C ILE A 137 -5.01 15.57 -0.19
N LEU A 138 -4.84 15.17 1.08
CA LEU A 138 -5.63 15.71 2.18
C LEU A 138 -5.44 17.22 2.35
N GLN A 139 -4.20 17.71 2.28
CA GLN A 139 -3.91 19.15 2.31
C GLN A 139 -4.55 19.88 1.13
N THR A 140 -4.52 19.28 -0.06
CA THR A 140 -5.18 19.84 -1.25
C THR A 140 -6.70 19.93 -1.03
N ILE A 141 -7.32 18.91 -0.43
CA ILE A 141 -8.75 18.93 -0.05
C ILE A 141 -9.04 20.08 0.92
N GLU A 142 -8.17 20.32 1.92
CA GLU A 142 -8.35 21.46 2.85
C GLU A 142 -8.27 22.82 2.13
N VAL A 143 -7.37 22.96 1.16
CA VAL A 143 -7.17 24.22 0.41
C VAL A 143 -8.35 24.52 -0.53
N ILE A 144 -8.83 23.51 -1.27
CA ILE A 144 -9.93 23.69 -2.23
C ILE A 144 -11.32 23.74 -1.56
N GLY A 145 -11.42 23.21 -0.33
CA GLY A 145 -12.66 23.09 0.44
C GLY A 145 -13.64 22.05 -0.12
N ASP A 146 -14.80 21.93 0.53
CA ASP A 146 -15.79 20.87 0.23
C ASP A 146 -16.73 21.19 -0.96
N GLY A 147 -16.36 22.18 -1.77
CA GLY A 147 -17.13 22.56 -2.96
C GLY A 147 -17.07 21.49 -4.05
N LYS A 148 -18.20 21.19 -4.69
CA LYS A 148 -18.28 20.20 -5.80
C LYS A 148 -17.27 20.50 -6.92
N GLN A 149 -17.00 21.78 -7.19
CA GLN A 149 -16.05 22.23 -8.21
C GLN A 149 -14.61 21.87 -7.84
N GLY A 150 -14.22 22.05 -6.57
CA GLY A 150 -12.89 21.67 -6.08
C GLY A 150 -12.66 20.17 -6.18
N LEU A 151 -13.59 19.38 -5.66
CA LEU A 151 -13.52 17.91 -5.76
C LEU A 151 -13.52 17.41 -7.21
N PHE A 152 -14.21 18.11 -8.12
CA PHE A 152 -14.16 17.79 -9.54
C PHE A 152 -12.78 18.03 -10.15
N MET A 153 -12.11 19.14 -9.80
CA MET A 153 -10.74 19.42 -10.25
C MET A 153 -9.74 18.39 -9.69
N LEU A 154 -9.83 18.07 -8.40
CA LEU A 154 -9.01 17.01 -7.78
C LEU A 154 -9.21 15.67 -8.48
N ASN A 155 -10.47 15.31 -8.76
CA ASN A 155 -10.80 14.08 -9.47
C ASN A 155 -10.17 14.03 -10.87
N ILE A 156 -10.16 15.13 -11.63
CA ILE A 156 -9.46 15.17 -12.93
C ILE A 156 -7.96 14.96 -12.76
N GLU A 157 -7.35 15.62 -11.77
CA GLU A 157 -5.90 15.55 -11.55
C GLU A 157 -5.45 14.14 -11.15
N LEU A 158 -6.08 13.56 -10.13
CA LEU A 158 -5.74 12.22 -9.66
C LEU A 158 -5.99 11.14 -10.71
N GLY A 159 -6.93 11.36 -11.63
CA GLY A 159 -7.19 10.45 -12.75
C GLY A 159 -6.05 10.34 -13.78
N LYS A 160 -5.03 11.20 -13.69
CA LYS A 160 -3.83 11.15 -14.55
C LYS A 160 -2.75 10.20 -14.03
N ARG A 161 -2.84 9.75 -12.77
CA ARG A 161 -1.85 8.84 -12.18
C ARG A 161 -1.79 7.55 -12.99
N LYS A 162 -0.58 7.04 -13.18
CA LYS A 162 -0.30 5.74 -13.79
C LYS A 162 0.63 4.97 -12.86
N PRO A 163 0.53 3.63 -12.80
CA PRO A 163 1.51 2.83 -12.10
C PRO A 163 2.91 3.10 -12.62
N SER A 164 3.86 3.32 -11.72
CA SER A 164 5.30 3.44 -12.01
C SER A 164 6.04 2.11 -11.87
N ILE A 165 5.33 1.06 -11.44
CA ILE A 165 5.85 -0.28 -11.15
C ILE A 165 5.51 -1.31 -12.25
N PRO A 166 6.23 -2.45 -12.32
CA PRO A 166 5.86 -3.57 -13.19
C PRO A 166 4.52 -4.19 -12.79
N LEU A 167 3.62 -4.37 -13.75
CA LEU A 167 2.32 -5.02 -13.55
C LEU A 167 2.33 -6.53 -13.86
N ASP A 168 3.37 -7.01 -14.55
CA ASP A 168 3.55 -8.43 -14.84
C ASP A 168 4.45 -9.07 -13.78
N PHE A 169 3.81 -9.74 -12.84
CA PHE A 169 4.51 -10.39 -11.73
C PHE A 169 5.27 -11.66 -12.12
N THR A 170 5.12 -12.16 -13.35
CA THR A 170 5.96 -13.27 -13.85
C THR A 170 7.38 -12.83 -14.17
N SER A 171 7.61 -11.52 -14.27
CA SER A 171 8.90 -10.90 -14.60
C SER A 171 9.65 -10.32 -13.39
N ILE A 172 9.05 -10.36 -12.20
CA ILE A 172 9.67 -9.87 -10.96
C ILE A 172 10.55 -10.99 -10.40
N GLY A 173 11.80 -11.04 -10.86
CA GLY A 173 12.83 -11.99 -10.43
C GLY A 173 14.19 -11.32 -10.31
#